data_AF-A0A0C9UMW9-F1
#
_entry.id   AF-A0A0C9UMW9-F1
#
_cell.length_a   1.000
_cell.length_b   1.000
_cell.length_c   1.000
_cell.angle_alpha   90.00
_cell.angle_beta   90.00
_cell.angle_gamma   90.00
#
_symmetry.space_group_name_H-M   'P 1'
#
loop_
_entity.id
_entity.type
_entity.pdbx_description
1 polymer ?
#
loop_
_entity_poly.entity_id
_entity_poly.type
_entity_poly.pdbx_seq_one_letter_code
_entity_poly.pdbx_strand_id
1 'polypeptide(L)'
;MHVIALHDTTYDTEFEVYADGFRLKLVDPYGSPTLYVRRPGIKEEETYKFEEDDPFFSEISTFVDAIEGRVPKHNILSSYEDALRTYEFTWQIRKSSDTWADSYRKSVRTEGHGMLQGQPGQYAGN
;
A
#
# COMPACT_ATOMS: atom_id res chain seq x y z
N MET A 1 2.70 1.68 -10.02
CA MET A 1 2.76 2.66 -8.90
C MET A 1 1.80 2.13 -7.84
N HIS A 2 2.24 1.93 -6.60
CA HIS A 2 1.34 1.50 -5.51
C HIS A 2 1.12 2.72 -4.61
N VAL A 3 -0.12 3.22 -4.57
CA VAL A 3 -0.50 4.43 -3.85
C VAL A 3 -1.62 4.06 -2.88
N ILE A 4 -1.49 4.48 -1.63
CA ILE A 4 -2.57 4.42 -0.65
C ILE A 4 -2.94 5.87 -0.35
N ALA A 5 -4.07 6.33 -0.89
CA ALA A 5 -4.62 7.65 -0.64
C ALA A 5 -5.83 7.51 0.30
N LEU A 6 -5.70 8.04 1.51
CA LEU A 6 -6.79 8.08 2.49
C LEU A 6 -7.67 9.31 2.17
N HIS A 7 -8.91 9.07 1.74
CA HIS A 7 -9.92 10.10 1.54
C HIS A 7 -10.91 10.08 2.71
N ASP A 8 -10.52 10.69 3.83
CA ASP A 8 -11.34 10.81 5.06
C ASP A 8 -11.90 9.44 5.52
N THR A 9 -13.22 9.21 5.44
CA THR A 9 -13.86 7.93 5.82
C THR A 9 -13.90 6.89 4.69
N THR A 10 -13.45 7.25 3.49
CA THR A 10 -13.43 6.39 2.31
C THR A 10 -11.99 6.07 1.91
N TYR A 11 -11.78 4.87 1.39
CA TYR A 11 -10.51 4.48 0.82
C TYR A 11 -10.74 4.10 -0.64
N ASP A 12 -9.86 4.59 -1.50
CA ASP A 12 -9.75 4.11 -2.88
C ASP A 12 -8.60 3.10 -2.93
N THR A 13 -8.87 1.92 -3.48
CA THR A 13 -7.92 0.81 -3.52
C THR A 13 -7.68 0.39 -4.95
N GLU A 14 -6.47 0.64 -5.42
CA GLU A 14 -6.05 0.37 -6.78
C GLU A 14 -4.61 -0.15 -6.83
N PHE A 15 -4.38 -1.11 -7.74
CA PHE A 15 -3.06 -1.66 -8.03
C PHE A 15 -2.74 -1.46 -9.50
N GLU A 16 -1.70 -0.66 -9.79
CA GLU A 16 -1.25 -0.40 -11.15
C GLU A 16 0.14 -0.96 -11.43
N VAL A 17 0.23 -1.84 -12.42
CA VAL A 17 1.47 -2.40 -12.94
C VAL A 17 1.71 -1.85 -14.35
N TYR A 18 2.89 -1.26 -14.52
CA TYR A 18 3.37 -0.78 -15.82
C TYR A 18 4.50 -1.71 -16.26
N ALA A 19 4.37 -2.23 -17.47
CA ALA A 19 5.38 -3.03 -18.15
C ALA A 19 5.51 -2.53 -19.60
N ASP A 20 6.44 -3.09 -20.37
CA ASP A 20 6.78 -2.69 -21.75
C ASP A 20 5.54 -2.42 -22.65
N GLY A 21 5.07 -1.16 -22.66
CA GLY A 21 3.84 -0.74 -23.35
C GLY A 21 2.51 -1.25 -22.74
N PHE A 22 2.54 -2.01 -21.65
CA PHE A 22 1.35 -2.51 -20.95
C PHE A 22 1.01 -1.65 -19.72
N ARG A 23 -0.28 -1.45 -19.51
CA ARG A 23 -0.83 -0.96 -18.24
C ARG A 23 -1.89 -1.93 -17.75
N LEU A 24 -1.69 -2.47 -16.55
CA LEU A 24 -2.68 -3.27 -15.83
C LEU A 24 -3.12 -2.48 -14.61
N LYS A 25 -4.42 -2.18 -14.49
CA LYS A 25 -5.00 -1.44 -13.38
C LYS A 25 -6.13 -2.27 -12.77
N LEU A 26 -5.92 -2.79 -11.56
CA LEU A 26 -6.95 -3.45 -10.77
C LEU A 26 -7.58 -2.43 -9.82
N VAL A 27 -8.90 -2.27 -9.88
CA VAL A 27 -9.68 -1.33 -9.07
C VAL A 27 -10.61 -2.10 -8.14
N ASP A 28 -10.74 -1.60 -6.92
CA ASP A 28 -11.63 -2.11 -5.87
C ASP A 28 -11.52 -3.64 -5.68
N PRO A 29 -10.32 -4.17 -5.41
CA PRO A 29 -10.07 -5.61 -5.34
C PRO A 29 -10.83 -6.32 -4.20
N TYR A 30 -11.41 -5.57 -3.26
CA TYR A 30 -12.10 -6.11 -2.08
C TYR A 30 -13.63 -5.97 -2.16
N GLY A 31 -14.14 -5.19 -3.12
CA GLY A 31 -15.57 -4.96 -3.32
C GLY A 31 -16.04 -5.49 -4.68
N SER A 32 -15.91 -4.68 -5.72
CA SER A 32 -16.24 -5.03 -7.10
C SER A 32 -15.00 -5.05 -8.00
N PRO A 33 -14.17 -6.10 -7.91
CA PRO A 33 -12.89 -6.18 -8.61
C PRO A 33 -13.05 -6.01 -10.12
N THR A 34 -12.38 -4.98 -10.65
CA THR A 34 -12.34 -4.69 -12.09
C THR A 34 -10.90 -4.49 -12.55
N LEU A 35 -10.46 -5.31 -13.52
CA LEU A 35 -9.14 -5.20 -14.14
C LEU A 35 -9.27 -4.50 -15.50
N TYR A 36 -8.56 -3.38 -15.63
CA TYR A 36 -8.38 -2.65 -16.87
C TYR A 36 -7.00 -2.99 -17.47
N VAL A 37 -6.99 -3.38 -18.74
CA VAL A 37 -5.77 -3.76 -19.47
C VAL A 37 -5.63 -2.90 -20.71
N ARG A 38 -4.53 -2.15 -20.78
CA ARG A 38 -4.10 -1.47 -22.00
C ARG A 38 -2.88 -2.18 -22.57
N ARG A 39 -2.96 -2.55 -23.84
CA ARG A 39 -1.89 -3.25 -24.56
C ARG A 39 -1.04 -2.28 -25.39
N PRO A 40 0.22 -2.64 -25.69
CA PRO A 40 1.07 -1.85 -26.58
C PRO A 40 0.43 -1.69 -27.96
N GLY A 41 0.46 -0.49 -28.52
CA GLY A 41 -0.04 -0.22 -29.88
C GLY A 41 -1.56 -0.18 -30.04
N ILE A 42 -2.32 -0.51 -29.00
CA ILE A 42 -3.80 -0.44 -28.99
C ILE A 42 -4.22 0.74 -28.12
N LYS A 43 -5.19 1.53 -28.59
CA LYS A 43 -5.66 2.71 -27.87
C LYS A 43 -6.74 2.35 -26.85
N GLU A 44 -7.55 1.36 -27.23
CA GLU A 44 -8.66 0.83 -26.47
C GLU A 44 -8.17 0.10 -25.23
N GLU A 45 -8.97 0.19 -24.17
CA GLU A 45 -8.74 -0.49 -22.90
C GLU A 45 -9.72 -1.65 -22.76
N GLU A 46 -9.18 -2.84 -22.50
CA GLU A 46 -9.97 -4.04 -22.20
C GLU A 46 -10.39 -4.00 -20.73
N THR A 47 -11.64 -4.36 -20.44
CA THR A 47 -12.19 -4.37 -19.08
C THR A 47 -12.63 -5.78 -18.71
N TYR A 48 -12.15 -6.28 -17.59
CA TYR A 48 -12.51 -7.57 -17.02
C TYR A 48 -13.14 -7.35 -15.65
N LYS A 49 -14.38 -7.81 -15.49
CA LYS A 49 -15.08 -7.79 -14.20
C LYS A 49 -15.09 -9.20 -13.63
N PHE A 50 -14.77 -9.32 -12.34
CA PHE A 50 -14.84 -10.58 -11.60
C PHE A 50 -16.11 -10.54 -10.75
N GLU A 51 -17.24 -10.87 -11.39
CA GLU A 51 -18.53 -10.93 -10.69
C GLU A 51 -18.58 -12.18 -9.79
N GLU A 52 -19.20 -12.04 -8.62
CA GLU A 52 -19.40 -13.12 -7.64
C GLU A 52 -18.12 -13.74 -7.04
N ASP A 53 -16.96 -13.10 -7.21
CA ASP A 53 -15.72 -13.51 -6.54
C ASP A 53 -15.61 -12.78 -5.19
N ASP A 54 -15.98 -13.46 -4.11
CA ASP A 54 -15.66 -13.02 -2.75
C ASP A 54 -14.23 -13.51 -2.41
N PRO A 55 -13.21 -12.63 -2.42
CA PRO A 55 -11.83 -13.04 -2.23
C PRO A 55 -11.57 -13.66 -0.86
N PHE A 56 -12.34 -13.27 0.17
CA PHE A 56 -12.20 -13.81 1.52
C PHE A 56 -12.77 -15.22 1.60
N PHE A 57 -13.95 -15.43 1.01
CA PHE A 57 -14.53 -16.77 0.92
C PHE A 57 -13.68 -17.71 0.06
N SER A 58 -13.23 -17.24 -1.11
CA SER A 58 -12.37 -17.98 -2.03
C SER A 58 -11.05 -18.40 -1.37
N GLU A 59 -10.43 -17.53 -0.55
CA GLU A 59 -9.21 -17.85 0.20
C GLU A 59 -9.44 -18.95 1.24
N ILE A 60 -10.45 -18.78 2.10
CA ILE A 60 -10.72 -19.73 3.19
C ILE A 60 -11.18 -21.09 2.65
N SER A 61 -12.06 -21.10 1.65
CA SER A 61 -12.52 -22.33 1.01
C SER A 61 -11.35 -23.08 0.37
N THR A 62 -10.47 -22.40 -0.37
CA THR A 62 -9.26 -23.00 -0.96
C THR A 62 -8.37 -23.62 0.12
N PHE A 63 -8.20 -22.94 1.26
CA PHE A 63 -7.39 -23.43 2.37
C PHE A 63 -7.97 -24.71 3.00
N VAL A 64 -9.27 -24.73 3.30
CA VAL A 64 -9.97 -25.90 3.85
C VAL A 64 -9.92 -27.06 2.88
N ASP A 65 -10.22 -26.81 1.61
CA ASP A 65 -10.24 -27.82 0.56
C ASP A 65 -8.85 -28.44 0.35
N ALA A 66 -7.78 -27.65 0.47
CA ALA A 66 -6.41 -28.14 0.37
C ALA A 66 -6.01 -29.03 1.57
N ILE A 67 -6.51 -28.73 2.77
CA ILE A 67 -6.29 -29.54 3.98
C ILE A 67 -7.03 -30.87 3.88
N GLU A 68 -8.28 -30.84 3.41
CA GLU A 68 -9.11 -32.04 3.24
C GLU A 68 -8.72 -32.87 2.01
N GLY A 69 -7.77 -32.39 1.20
CA GLY A 69 -7.32 -33.06 -0.02
C GLY A 69 -8.32 -33.01 -1.18
N ARG A 70 -9.31 -32.11 -1.12
CA ARG A 70 -10.28 -31.87 -2.18
C ARG A 70 -9.68 -31.10 -3.35
N VAL A 71 -8.67 -30.26 -3.09
CA VAL A 71 -7.88 -29.57 -4.12
C VAL A 71 -6.38 -29.74 -3.90
N PRO A 72 -5.54 -29.57 -4.94
CA PRO A 72 -4.10 -29.57 -4.79
C PRO A 72 -3.60 -28.44 -3.89
N LYS A 73 -2.57 -28.70 -3.08
CA LYS A 73 -1.97 -27.69 -2.19
C LYS A 73 -1.40 -26.47 -2.92
N HIS A 74 -1.04 -26.60 -4.20
CA HIS A 74 -0.52 -25.48 -5.00
C HIS A 74 -1.60 -24.46 -5.39
N ASN A 75 -2.88 -24.72 -5.08
CA ASN A 75 -3.93 -23.71 -5.20
C ASN A 75 -3.79 -22.61 -4.13
N ILE A 76 -3.05 -22.84 -3.05
CA ILE A 76 -2.65 -21.78 -2.12
C ILE A 76 -1.54 -20.98 -2.81
N LEU A 77 -1.86 -19.76 -3.23
CA LEU A 77 -0.99 -18.95 -4.11
C LEU A 77 0.15 -18.23 -3.37
N SER A 78 0.15 -18.24 -2.04
CA SER A 78 1.23 -17.67 -1.21
C SER A 78 1.96 -18.79 -0.48
N SER A 79 3.27 -18.88 -0.67
CA SER A 79 4.10 -19.74 0.16
C SER A 79 4.26 -19.15 1.56
N TYR A 80 4.70 -19.99 2.51
CA TYR A 80 5.08 -19.53 3.83
C TYR A 80 6.27 -18.55 3.78
N GLU A 81 7.21 -18.77 2.87
CA GLU A 81 8.35 -17.86 2.70
C GLU A 81 7.88 -16.48 2.21
N ASP A 82 7.00 -16.41 1.22
CA ASP A 82 6.46 -15.14 0.71
C ASP A 82 5.71 -14.36 1.80
N ALA A 83 4.93 -15.07 2.62
CA ALA A 83 4.22 -14.48 3.75
C ALA A 83 5.20 -13.91 4.80
N LEU A 84 6.28 -14.64 5.12
CA LEU A 84 7.32 -14.15 6.02
C LEU A 84 8.05 -12.93 5.47
N ARG A 85 8.38 -12.91 4.18
CA ARG A 85 9.01 -11.75 3.52
C ARG A 85 8.11 -10.53 3.55
N THR A 86 6.82 -10.72 3.32
CA THR A 86 5.81 -9.65 3.42
C THR A 86 5.76 -9.08 4.84
N TYR A 87 5.73 -9.96 5.85
CA TYR A 87 5.79 -9.54 7.25
C TYR A 87 7.07 -8.78 7.60
N GLU A 88 8.23 -9.28 7.19
CA GLU A 88 9.51 -8.59 7.36
C GLU A 88 9.49 -7.19 6.72
N PHE A 89 8.96 -7.08 5.50
CA PHE A 89 8.83 -5.82 4.80
C PHE A 89 7.96 -4.81 5.56
N THR A 90 6.82 -5.25 6.13
CA THR A 90 5.96 -4.36 6.95
C THR A 90 6.70 -3.82 8.18
N TRP A 91 7.56 -4.62 8.80
CA TRP A 91 8.40 -4.18 9.92
C TRP A 91 9.45 -3.17 9.51
N GLN A 92 10.04 -3.32 8.33
CA GLN A 92 10.99 -2.34 7.81
C GLN A 92 10.30 -1.00 7.57
N ILE A 93 9.13 -0.99 6.93
CA ILE A 93 8.32 0.24 6.75
C ILE A 93 8.05 0.91 8.10
N ARG A 94 7.59 0.16 9.10
CA ARG A 94 7.34 0.68 10.44
C ARG A 94 8.58 1.31 11.06
N LYS A 95 9.70 0.58 11.11
CA LYS A 95 10.95 1.06 11.71
C LYS A 95 11.48 2.31 11.02
N SER A 96 11.43 2.35 9.69
CA SER A 96 11.83 3.53 8.92
C SER A 96 10.93 4.73 9.23
N SER A 97 9.62 4.51 9.35
CA SER A 97 8.65 5.55 9.69
C SER A 97 8.87 6.10 11.10
N ASP A 98 9.07 5.23 12.09
CA ASP A 98 9.36 5.61 13.48
C ASP A 98 10.67 6.41 13.56
N THR A 99 11.72 5.94 12.88
CA THR A 99 13.03 6.62 12.83
C THR A 99 12.92 8.02 12.22
N TRP A 100 12.14 8.15 11.15
CA TRP A 100 11.88 9.45 10.52
C TRP A 100 11.10 10.38 11.45
N ALA A 101 10.03 9.88 12.09
CA ALA A 101 9.21 10.66 13.01
C ALA A 101 10.02 11.17 14.21
N ASP A 102 10.91 10.34 14.77
CA ASP A 102 11.80 10.76 15.86
C ASP A 102 12.84 11.79 15.43
N SER A 103 13.38 11.64 14.22
CA SER A 103 14.30 12.63 13.65
C SER A 103 13.61 13.98 13.46
N TYR A 104 12.38 13.97 12.93
CA TYR A 104 11.56 15.18 12.77
C TYR A 104 11.21 15.84 14.11
N ARG A 105 10.81 15.07 15.13
CA ARG A 105 10.54 15.61 16.48
C ARG A 105 11.77 16.29 17.08
N LYS A 106 12.97 15.72 16.87
CA LYS A 106 14.24 16.29 17.36
C LYS A 106 14.62 17.58 16.63
N SER A 107 14.39 17.68 15.31
CA SER A 107 14.67 18.90 14.55
C SER A 107 13.77 20.04 15.01
N VAL A 108 12.46 19.80 15.12
CA VAL A 108 11.49 20.79 15.61
C VAL A 108 11.84 21.28 17.02
N ARG A 109 12.26 20.37 17.92
CA ARG A 109 12.69 20.75 19.27
C ARG A 109 13.96 21.61 19.28
N THR A 110 14.92 21.31 18.41
CA THR A 110 16.18 22.06 18.30
C THR A 110 15.95 23.45 17.69
N GLU A 111 15.13 23.54 16.65
CA GLU A 111 14.73 24.81 16.01
C GLU A 111 13.89 25.69 16.96
N GLY A 112 12.96 25.09 17.71
CA GLY A 112 12.19 25.78 18.76
C GLY A 112 13.07 26.29 19.91
N HIS A 113 14.14 25.58 20.26
CA HIS A 113 15.12 26.07 21.25
C HIS A 113 16.05 27.15 20.70
N GLY A 114 16.38 27.13 19.40
CA GLY A 114 17.16 28.17 18.74
C GLY A 114 16.42 29.50 18.62
N MET A 115 15.10 29.47 18.43
CA MET A 115 14.24 30.65 18.41
C MET A 115 14.11 31.34 19.79
N LEU A 116 14.29 30.60 20.88
CA LEU A 116 14.23 31.12 22.26
C LEU A 116 15.59 31.64 22.78
N GLN A 117 16.68 31.51 22.01
CA GLN A 117 18.01 32.02 22.36
C GLN A 117 18.47 33.25 21.53
N GLY A 118 17.58 33.80 20.70
CA GLY A 118 17.78 35.11 20.05
C GLY A 118 17.64 36.27 21.05
N GLN A 119 18.77 36.75 21.54
CA GLN A 119 19.10 37.93 22.38
C GLN A 119 17.97 38.84 22.93
N PRO A 120 17.97 39.13 24.25
CA PRO A 120 17.21 40.22 24.83
C PRO A 120 17.89 41.58 24.62
N GLY A 121 17.15 42.55 24.09
CA GLY A 121 17.40 43.97 24.30
C GLY A 121 18.00 44.73 23.11
N GLN A 122 17.13 45.42 22.37
CA GLN A 122 17.39 46.77 21.85
C GLN A 122 16.08 47.43 21.44
N TYR A 123 15.37 47.97 22.44
CA TYR A 123 14.45 49.08 22.23
C TYR A 123 15.17 50.35 22.68
N ALA A 124 15.65 51.14 21.72
CA ALA A 124 15.97 52.56 21.84
C ALA A 124 15.54 53.15 20.50
N GLY A 125 14.62 54.11 20.40
CA GLY A 125 14.39 55.27 21.25
C GLY A 125 14.68 56.49 20.38
N ASN A 126 13.59 57.10 19.87
CA ASN A 126 13.47 58.32 19.04
C ASN A 126 14.10 58.32 17.64
#